data_AF-A0A954GQ06-F1
#
_entry.id   AF-A0A954GQ06-F1
#
_cell.length_a   1.000
_cell.length_b   1.000
_cell.length_c   1.000
_cell.angle_alpha   90.00
_cell.angle_beta   90.00
_cell.angle_gamma   90.00
#
_symmetry.space_group_name_H-M   'P 1'
#
loop_
_entity.id
_entity.type
_entity.pdbx_description
1 polymer ?
#
loop_
_entity_poly.entity_id
_entity_poly.type
_entity_poly.pdbx_seq_one_letter_code
_entity_poly.pdbx_strand_id
1 'polypeptide(L)'
;MRIAAVLLVLTSMAVPTDAAEPLKGLLVTGGCCHDYGNQKHVITEGISQRANIVWDVVHEGGDARDYQVSVYKDPNWAMKYDVIVHNECFGAVDNADFIKGITQAHYNGVPGVFIHCSLHSYRAAG
;
A
#
# COMPACT_ATOMS: atom_id res chain seq x y z
N MET A 1 -16.84 28.54 -63.28
CA MET A 1 -16.92 27.62 -62.12
C MET A 1 -15.73 27.93 -61.21
N ARG A 2 -15.92 28.64 -60.09
CA ARG A 2 -14.85 29.02 -59.16
C ARG A 2 -14.89 28.07 -57.97
N ILE A 3 -13.84 27.28 -57.78
CA ILE A 3 -13.71 26.35 -56.66
C ILE A 3 -13.16 27.15 -55.47
N ALA A 4 -13.96 27.32 -54.42
CA ALA A 4 -13.51 27.90 -53.16
C ALA A 4 -12.85 26.79 -52.32
N ALA A 5 -11.56 26.93 -52.03
CA ALA A 5 -10.86 26.04 -51.12
C ALA A 5 -11.21 26.43 -49.67
N VAL A 6 -11.85 25.51 -48.94
CA VAL A 6 -12.13 25.66 -47.50
C VAL A 6 -10.92 25.13 -46.73
N LEU A 7 -10.20 26.03 -46.05
CA LEU A 7 -9.10 25.68 -45.17
C LEU A 7 -9.66 25.30 -43.79
N LEU A 8 -9.66 24.01 -43.46
CA LEU A 8 -10.07 23.51 -42.15
C LEU A 8 -8.92 23.73 -41.15
N VAL A 9 -9.05 24.75 -40.30
CA VAL A 9 -8.10 24.99 -39.20
C VAL A 9 -8.49 24.08 -38.04
N LEU A 10 -7.71 23.02 -37.82
CA LEU A 10 -7.79 22.16 -36.64
C LEU A 10 -7.12 22.89 -35.46
N THR A 11 -7.91 23.56 -34.64
CA THR A 11 -7.46 24.08 -33.34
C THR A 11 -7.33 22.91 -32.37
N SER A 12 -6.09 22.54 -32.05
CA SER A 12 -5.80 21.56 -31.00
C SER A 12 -6.15 22.16 -29.64
N MET A 13 -7.28 21.76 -29.07
CA MET A 13 -7.62 22.06 -27.68
C MET A 13 -6.66 21.27 -26.78
N ALA A 14 -5.68 21.94 -26.18
CA ALA A 14 -4.90 21.34 -25.11
C ALA A 14 -5.81 21.20 -23.88
N VAL A 15 -6.20 19.97 -23.55
CA VAL A 15 -6.86 19.67 -22.28
C VAL A 15 -5.77 19.75 -21.20
N PRO A 16 -5.88 20.63 -20.20
CA PRO A 16 -4.96 20.60 -19.07
C PRO A 16 -5.16 19.27 -18.34
N THR A 17 -4.16 18.40 -18.38
CA THR A 17 -4.11 17.23 -17.52
C THR A 17 -3.73 17.73 -16.14
N ASP A 18 -4.71 17.97 -15.27
CA ASP A 18 -4.40 18.06 -13.84
C ASP A 18 -3.68 16.77 -13.44
N ALA A 19 -2.55 16.91 -12.75
CA ALA A 19 -1.86 15.74 -12.23
C ALA A 19 -2.82 15.02 -11.28
N ALA A 20 -3.06 13.73 -11.51
CA ALA A 20 -3.90 12.93 -10.62
C ALA A 20 -3.43 13.07 -9.18
N GLU A 21 -4.36 13.16 -8.22
CA GLU A 21 -4.01 13.23 -6.80
C GLU A 21 -3.10 12.05 -6.41
N PRO A 22 -2.10 12.25 -5.53
CA PRO A 22 -1.25 11.15 -5.09
C PRO A 22 -2.08 10.07 -4.40
N LEU A 23 -1.81 8.81 -4.75
CA LEU A 23 -2.30 7.65 -4.01
C LEU A 23 -1.82 7.74 -2.55
N LYS A 24 -2.62 7.21 -1.63
CA LYS A 24 -2.28 7.08 -0.20
C LYS A 24 -1.90 5.64 0.08
N GLY A 25 -0.61 5.39 0.26
CA GLY A 25 -0.07 4.09 0.62
C GLY A 25 0.16 3.96 2.13
N LEU A 26 -0.06 2.75 2.65
CA LEU A 26 0.44 2.34 3.96
C LEU A 26 1.48 1.23 3.79
N LEU A 27 2.65 1.40 4.38
CA LEU A 27 3.61 0.31 4.58
C LEU A 27 3.59 -0.13 6.05
N VAL A 28 3.31 -1.41 6.30
CA VAL A 28 3.54 -2.05 7.60
C VAL A 28 4.78 -2.93 7.51
N THR A 29 5.72 -2.78 8.44
CA THR A 29 7.03 -3.45 8.38
C THR A 29 7.60 -3.71 9.78
N GLY A 30 8.46 -4.72 9.91
CA GLY A 30 9.10 -5.11 11.17
C GLY A 30 9.15 -6.62 11.37
N GLY A 31 9.80 -7.08 12.43
CA GLY A 31 9.95 -8.50 12.75
C GLY A 31 11.40 -9.01 12.67
N CYS A 32 11.56 -10.30 12.92
CA CYS A 32 12.84 -10.98 13.16
C CYS A 32 13.81 -11.12 11.97
N CYS A 33 13.28 -11.13 10.75
CA CYS A 33 13.81 -12.07 9.77
C CYS A 33 14.43 -11.42 8.52
N HIS A 34 14.28 -10.10 8.37
CA HIS A 34 14.88 -9.34 7.28
C HIS A 34 15.31 -7.95 7.76
N ASP A 35 16.06 -7.25 6.91
CA ASP A 35 16.44 -5.86 7.12
C ASP A 35 15.25 -4.91 6.83
N TYR A 36 14.26 -4.94 7.71
CA TYR A 36 13.09 -4.06 7.65
C TYR A 36 13.47 -2.57 7.80
N GLY A 37 14.61 -2.30 8.43
CA GLY A 37 15.19 -0.97 8.54
C GLY A 37 15.43 -0.34 7.17
N ASN A 38 16.14 -1.06 6.30
CA ASN A 38 16.43 -0.59 4.94
C ASN A 38 15.29 -0.86 3.95
N GLN A 39 14.58 -1.99 4.06
CA GLN A 39 13.50 -2.33 3.14
C GLN A 39 12.39 -1.27 3.11
N LYS A 40 12.09 -0.61 4.25
CA LYS A 40 11.06 0.44 4.28
C LYS A 40 11.40 1.61 3.35
N HIS A 41 12.68 1.96 3.23
CA HIS A 41 13.16 3.01 2.33
C HIS A 41 13.13 2.52 0.89
N VAL A 42 13.71 1.34 0.62
CA VAL A 42 13.77 0.76 -0.73
C VAL A 42 12.38 0.61 -1.35
N ILE A 43 11.40 0.13 -0.58
CA ILE A 43 10.03 -0.06 -1.04
C ILE A 43 9.35 1.29 -1.31
N THR A 44 9.32 2.18 -0.31
CA THR A 44 8.58 3.45 -0.44
C THR A 44 9.18 4.35 -1.51
N GLU A 45 10.50 4.56 -1.49
CA GLU A 45 11.21 5.39 -2.46
C GLU A 45 11.19 4.76 -3.85
N GLY A 46 11.37 3.44 -3.95
CA GLY A 46 11.35 2.71 -5.22
C GLY A 46 9.99 2.78 -5.90
N ILE A 47 8.89 2.68 -5.15
CA ILE A 47 7.54 2.81 -5.72
C ILE A 47 7.23 4.28 -6.05
N SER A 48 7.59 5.24 -5.20
CA SER A 48 7.35 6.67 -5.46
C SER A 48 8.08 7.19 -6.71
N GLN A 49 9.13 6.52 -7.19
CA GLN A 49 9.75 6.81 -8.49
C GLN A 49 8.89 6.38 -9.70
N ARG A 50 7.89 5.51 -9.50
CA ARG A 50 7.09 4.86 -10.56
C ARG A 50 5.60 5.15 -10.46
N ALA A 51 5.14 5.63 -9.31
CA ALA A 51 3.76 6.00 -9.05
C ALA A 51 3.69 7.31 -8.27
N ASN A 52 2.68 8.13 -8.53
CA ASN A 52 2.38 9.30 -7.70
C ASN A 52 1.72 8.82 -6.40
N ILE A 53 2.51 8.57 -5.37
CA ILE A 53 2.05 7.99 -4.09
C ILE A 53 2.78 8.63 -2.91
N VAL A 54 2.02 8.89 -1.84
CA VAL A 54 2.51 9.31 -0.52
C VAL A 54 2.32 8.16 0.47
N TRP A 55 3.23 8.04 1.43
CA TRP A 55 3.29 6.88 2.33
C TRP A 55 3.15 7.28 3.79
N ASP A 56 2.27 6.57 4.50
CA ASP A 56 2.41 6.36 5.94
C ASP A 56 3.22 5.07 6.16
N VAL A 57 4.15 5.09 7.13
CA VAL A 57 5.00 3.93 7.45
C VAL A 57 4.87 3.57 8.92
N VAL A 58 4.42 2.34 9.17
CA VAL A 58 4.36 1.73 10.50
C VAL A 58 5.49 0.71 10.61
N HIS A 59 6.54 1.07 11.34
CA HIS A 59 7.66 0.17 11.65
C HIS A 59 7.69 -0.10 13.15
N GLU A 60 7.28 -1.29 13.56
CA GLU A 60 7.15 -1.67 14.96
C GLU A 60 7.72 -3.07 15.24
N GLY A 61 7.68 -3.49 16.51
CA GLY A 61 7.92 -4.87 16.94
C GLY A 61 9.39 -5.31 16.99
N GLY A 62 10.32 -4.57 16.37
CA GLY A 62 11.75 -4.95 16.35
C GLY A 62 11.92 -6.38 15.83
N ASP A 63 12.72 -7.19 16.53
CA ASP A 63 12.95 -8.59 16.16
C ASP A 63 11.95 -9.59 16.76
N ALA A 64 10.88 -9.10 17.41
CA ALA A 64 9.86 -9.96 18.01
C ALA A 64 9.16 -10.82 16.95
N ARG A 65 8.59 -11.95 17.39
CA ARG A 65 7.84 -12.87 16.53
C ARG A 65 6.35 -12.89 16.82
N ASP A 66 5.91 -12.38 17.95
CA ASP A 66 4.54 -12.42 18.48
C ASP A 66 3.93 -11.03 18.67
N TYR A 67 4.57 -10.00 18.10
CA TYR A 67 4.13 -8.63 18.26
C TYR A 67 2.88 -8.32 17.43
N GLN A 68 1.88 -7.72 18.08
CA GLN A 68 0.66 -7.25 17.44
C GLN A 68 0.78 -5.75 17.11
N VAL A 69 1.02 -5.44 15.83
CA VAL A 69 1.19 -4.08 15.31
C VAL A 69 0.02 -3.19 15.72
N SER A 70 0.36 -2.01 16.26
CA SER A 70 -0.60 -1.14 16.94
C SER A 70 -1.70 -0.62 16.01
N VAL A 71 -1.36 -0.36 14.74
CA VAL A 71 -2.29 0.18 13.73
C VAL A 71 -3.52 -0.69 13.54
N TYR A 72 -3.39 -2.02 13.67
CA TYR A 72 -4.50 -2.96 13.46
C TYR A 72 -5.54 -2.97 14.59
N LYS A 73 -5.29 -2.25 15.69
CA LYS A 73 -6.25 -2.12 16.79
C LYS A 73 -7.38 -1.14 16.49
N ASP A 74 -7.20 -0.25 15.52
CA ASP A 74 -8.26 0.64 15.04
C ASP A 74 -9.12 -0.11 14.02
N PRO A 75 -10.45 -0.25 14.21
CA PRO A 75 -11.32 -0.92 13.23
C PRO A 75 -11.35 -0.23 11.85
N ASN A 76 -10.96 1.05 11.76
CA ASN A 76 -10.94 1.84 10.54
C ASN A 76 -9.52 2.06 9.99
N TRP A 77 -8.52 1.33 10.52
CA TRP A 77 -7.10 1.52 10.22
C TRP A 77 -6.77 1.62 8.72
N ALA A 78 -7.50 0.90 7.89
CA ALA A 78 -7.26 0.75 6.46
C ALA A 78 -7.99 1.77 5.57
N MET A 79 -9.08 2.40 6.05
CA MET A 79 -10.09 3.03 5.19
C MET A 79 -9.60 4.25 4.39
N LYS A 80 -8.54 4.92 4.84
CA LYS A 80 -8.00 6.12 4.20
C LYS A 80 -6.94 5.84 3.13
N TYR A 81 -6.58 4.57 2.92
CA TYR A 81 -5.50 4.17 2.01
C TYR A 81 -6.04 3.52 0.74
N ASP A 82 -5.39 3.83 -0.37
CA ASP A 82 -5.67 3.22 -1.67
C ASP A 82 -4.97 1.86 -1.82
N VAL A 83 -3.86 1.65 -1.10
CA VAL A 83 -3.11 0.40 -1.08
C VAL A 83 -2.34 0.21 0.23
N ILE A 84 -2.27 -1.03 0.69
CA ILE A 84 -1.53 -1.41 1.90
C ILE A 84 -0.50 -2.46 1.54
N VAL A 85 0.75 -2.23 1.94
CA VAL A 85 1.87 -3.15 1.74
C VAL A 85 2.23 -3.78 3.09
N HIS A 86 2.06 -5.08 3.17
CA HIS A 86 2.45 -5.91 4.31
C HIS A 86 3.85 -6.47 4.08
N ASN A 87 4.81 -5.91 4.82
CA ASN A 87 6.22 -6.28 4.85
C ASN A 87 6.65 -6.67 6.28
N GLU A 88 5.74 -7.06 7.16
CA GLU A 88 6.00 -7.41 8.55
C GLU A 88 6.00 -8.93 8.80
N CYS A 89 6.95 -9.46 9.58
CA CYS A 89 7.03 -10.90 9.90
C CYS A 89 6.97 -11.17 11.41
N PHE A 90 5.75 -11.29 11.93
CA PHE A 90 5.43 -11.70 13.28
C PHE A 90 4.81 -13.10 13.27
N GLY A 91 5.59 -14.08 12.82
CA GLY A 91 5.11 -15.43 12.54
C GLY A 91 4.76 -16.31 13.75
N ALA A 92 4.71 -15.76 14.95
CA ALA A 92 4.24 -16.40 16.18
C ALA A 92 2.98 -15.70 16.76
N VAL A 93 2.39 -14.74 16.05
CA VAL A 93 1.05 -14.22 16.40
C VAL A 93 0.00 -15.30 16.12
N ASP A 94 -0.68 -15.76 17.16
CA ASP A 94 -1.70 -16.82 17.13
C ASP A 94 -3.11 -16.32 17.46
N ASN A 95 -3.27 -15.03 17.74
CA ASN A 95 -4.56 -14.42 18.04
C ASN A 95 -5.43 -14.33 16.78
N ALA A 96 -6.44 -15.21 16.71
CA ALA A 96 -7.33 -15.32 15.55
C ALA A 96 -8.18 -14.06 15.29
N ASP A 97 -8.66 -13.38 16.32
CA ASP A 97 -9.47 -12.16 16.15
C ASP A 97 -8.62 -11.01 15.60
N PHE A 98 -7.38 -10.90 16.06
CA PHE A 98 -6.41 -9.92 15.54
C PHE A 98 -6.11 -10.17 14.06
N ILE A 99 -5.76 -11.40 13.68
CA ILE A 99 -5.49 -11.77 12.27
C ILE A 99 -6.74 -11.59 11.40
N LYS A 100 -7.91 -11.96 11.92
CA LYS A 100 -9.18 -11.74 11.24
C LYS A 100 -9.44 -10.26 11.00
N GLY A 101 -9.16 -9.38 11.95
CA GLY A 101 -9.29 -7.93 11.77
C GLY A 101 -8.46 -7.38 10.60
N ILE A 102 -7.25 -7.92 10.40
CA ILE A 102 -6.38 -7.54 9.27
C ILE A 102 -6.98 -8.05 7.95
N THR A 103 -7.26 -9.35 7.87
CA THR A 103 -7.78 -9.96 6.63
C THR A 103 -9.16 -9.41 6.23
N GLN A 104 -10.00 -9.02 7.21
CA GLN A 104 -11.32 -8.46 6.96
C GLN A 104 -11.26 -7.11 6.23
N ALA A 105 -10.22 -6.28 6.48
CA ALA A 105 -10.05 -5.03 5.75
C ALA A 105 -9.90 -5.26 4.24
N HIS A 106 -9.12 -6.28 3.87
CA HIS A 106 -8.91 -6.67 2.47
C HIS A 106 -10.10 -7.41 1.87
N TYR A 107 -10.78 -8.26 2.66
CA TYR A 107 -12.04 -8.86 2.25
C TYR A 107 -13.10 -7.80 1.92
N ASN A 108 -13.11 -6.69 2.67
CA ASN A 108 -14.01 -5.55 2.45
C ASN A 108 -13.58 -4.64 1.29
N GLY A 109 -12.53 -4.98 0.55
CA GLY A 109 -12.16 -4.34 -0.70
C GLY A 109 -10.95 -3.41 -0.65
N VAL A 110 -10.27 -3.25 0.50
CA VAL A 110 -9.02 -2.48 0.55
C VAL A 110 -7.91 -3.29 -0.15
N PRO A 111 -7.19 -2.74 -1.15
CA PRO A 111 -6.12 -3.46 -1.82
C PRO A 111 -4.93 -3.75 -0.88
N GLY A 112 -4.43 -4.99 -0.91
CA GLY A 112 -3.30 -5.46 -0.10
C GLY A 112 -2.20 -6.12 -0.93
N VAL A 113 -0.94 -5.84 -0.61
CA VAL A 113 0.25 -6.49 -1.18
C VAL A 113 1.02 -7.17 -0.05
N PHE A 114 1.18 -8.49 -0.12
CA PHE A 114 1.87 -9.28 0.90
C PHE A 114 3.22 -9.75 0.37
N ILE A 115 4.30 -9.26 0.97
CA ILE A 115 5.66 -9.53 0.52
C ILE A 115 6.26 -10.69 1.31
N HIS A 116 6.45 -11.83 0.64
CA HIS A 116 7.32 -12.92 1.10
C HIS A 116 7.05 -13.37 2.55
N CYS A 117 7.91 -12.98 3.49
CA CYS A 117 7.83 -13.36 4.89
C CYS A 117 6.60 -12.79 5.59
N SER A 118 5.90 -11.79 5.05
CA SER A 118 4.73 -11.27 5.74
C SER A 118 3.59 -12.28 5.87
N LEU A 119 3.50 -13.22 4.93
CA LEU A 119 2.54 -14.32 5.00
C LEU A 119 2.73 -15.20 6.25
N HIS A 120 3.93 -15.19 6.85
CA HIS A 120 4.17 -15.88 8.11
C HIS A 120 3.31 -15.35 9.25
N SER A 121 2.97 -14.06 9.26
CA SER A 121 2.20 -13.39 10.31
C SER A 121 0.75 -13.82 10.40
N TYR A 122 0.21 -14.51 9.39
CA TYR A 122 -1.21 -14.86 9.30
C TYR A 122 -1.48 -16.36 9.34
N ARG A 123 -0.46 -17.20 9.49
CA ARG A 123 -0.61 -18.66 9.36
C ARG A 123 -0.95 -19.37 10.67
N ALA A 124 -0.64 -18.77 11.81
CA ALA A 124 -0.63 -19.48 13.10
C ALA A 124 -1.99 -19.44 13.82
N ALA A 125 -2.88 -18.53 13.41
CA ALA A 125 -4.29 -18.61 13.80
C ALA A 125 -5.03 -19.59 12.86
N GLY A 126 -4.96 -20.87 13.21
CA GLY A 126 -5.64 -21.97 12.51
C GLY A 126 -5.92 -23.11 13.48
#